data_AF-A0AAE1ILT9-F1
#
_entry.id   AF-A0AAE1ILT9-F1
#
_cell.length_a   1.000
_cell.length_b   1.000
_cell.length_c   1.000
_cell.angle_alpha   90.00
_cell.angle_beta   90.00
_cell.angle_gamma   90.00
#
_symmetry.space_group_name_H-M   'P 1'
#
loop_
_entity.id
_entity.type
_entity.pdbx_description
1 polymer ?
#
loop_
_entity_poly.entity_id
_entity_poly.type
_entity_poly.pdbx_seq_one_letter_code
_entity_poly.pdbx_strand_id
1 'polypeptide(L)'
;MGKTRTRTNWIQSRADDNRRSWRLANAYIVSQLPPFKFEFSSPSNNKPDNLHHKANSPAQRKHQPTQPTQQTTTTTTIFKMLASTAALLGLVGAAAASPLNVVPNYPAVKQSTGFRLYVNVTDKALDFSPSIQGLYVTGIHVGAGLNEAGLGSKSENPSIFYQNGTASDVRFSGATTITDQGSPLVPYGISLSLDAGSETLSSVNINGGAGTNAVQISQFPEGFRYLGPETFVVCNEPLAYYQGTKFNVLKQAATTISSSGQIEKNIPAGCVPVRLLPECATLEVLPAGSYASHEYAINSDCYADVASINWSLYGP
;
A
#
# COMPACT_ATOMS: atom_id res chain seq x y z
N MET A 1 22.07 34.83 -47.06
CA MET A 1 21.70 35.12 -45.66
C MET A 1 20.94 33.90 -45.10
N GLY A 2 21.65 33.00 -44.43
CA GLY A 2 21.07 31.77 -43.86
C GLY A 2 20.49 32.04 -42.47
N LYS A 3 19.23 31.61 -42.23
CA LYS A 3 18.60 31.63 -40.91
C LYS A 3 18.75 30.26 -40.25
N THR A 4 19.56 30.22 -39.21
CA THR A 4 19.70 29.09 -38.27
C THR A 4 18.38 28.91 -37.51
N ARG A 5 17.70 27.76 -37.66
CA ARG A 5 16.58 27.37 -36.78
C ARG A 5 17.15 26.65 -35.55
N THR A 6 16.88 27.19 -34.37
CA THR A 6 17.28 26.65 -33.07
C THR A 6 16.44 25.41 -32.69
N ARG A 7 17.10 24.42 -32.06
CA ARG A 7 16.55 23.09 -31.67
C ARG A 7 15.37 23.13 -30.69
N THR A 8 15.06 24.28 -30.08
CA THR A 8 14.01 24.39 -29.05
C THR A 8 12.59 24.29 -29.62
N ASN A 9 12.38 24.61 -30.90
CA ASN A 9 11.05 24.59 -31.51
C ASN A 9 10.54 23.18 -31.90
N TRP A 10 11.40 22.15 -31.87
CA TRP A 10 11.01 20.79 -32.23
C TRP A 10 10.34 20.02 -31.08
N ILE A 11 10.66 20.36 -29.82
CA ILE A 11 10.11 19.65 -28.65
C ILE A 11 8.70 20.17 -28.32
N GLN A 12 8.47 21.47 -28.43
CA GLN A 12 7.14 22.07 -28.22
C GLN A 12 6.10 21.54 -29.23
N SER A 13 6.49 21.41 -30.50
CA SER A 13 5.61 20.94 -31.57
C SER A 13 5.14 19.49 -31.39
N ARG A 14 5.97 18.60 -30.81
CA ARG A 14 5.56 17.20 -30.54
C ARG A 14 4.66 17.07 -29.31
N ALA A 15 4.86 17.91 -28.29
CA ALA A 15 4.02 17.91 -27.10
C ALA A 15 2.59 18.40 -27.39
N ASP A 16 2.44 19.33 -28.33
CA ASP A 16 1.14 19.88 -28.71
C ASP A 16 0.38 18.98 -29.71
N ASP A 17 1.09 18.23 -30.56
CA ASP A 17 0.47 17.20 -31.42
C ASP A 17 -0.08 16.01 -30.61
N ASN A 18 0.64 15.56 -29.58
CA ASN A 18 0.13 14.51 -28.68
C ASN A 18 -1.11 15.01 -27.91
N ARG A 19 -1.14 16.25 -27.42
CA ARG A 19 -2.34 16.77 -26.73
C ARG A 19 -3.56 16.93 -27.64
N ARG A 20 -3.37 17.16 -28.94
CA ARG A 20 -4.49 17.20 -29.90
C ARG A 20 -5.01 15.80 -30.26
N SER A 21 -4.15 14.79 -30.36
CA SER A 21 -4.60 13.42 -30.67
C SER A 21 -5.47 12.84 -29.54
N TRP A 22 -5.13 13.11 -28.28
CA TRP A 22 -5.95 12.67 -27.12
C TRP A 22 -7.32 13.35 -27.05
N ARG A 23 -7.43 14.64 -27.42
CA ARG A 23 -8.72 15.35 -27.42
C ARG A 23 -9.64 14.91 -28.57
N LEU A 24 -9.09 14.53 -29.72
CA LEU A 24 -9.87 14.08 -30.87
C LEU A 24 -10.30 12.62 -30.76
N ALA A 25 -9.49 11.76 -30.12
CA ALA A 25 -9.87 10.37 -29.85
C ALA A 25 -11.08 10.27 -28.90
N ASN A 26 -11.15 11.13 -27.87
CA ASN A 26 -12.28 11.17 -26.95
C ASN A 26 -13.56 11.78 -27.57
N ALA A 27 -13.44 12.71 -28.52
CA ALA A 27 -14.61 13.32 -29.15
C ALA A 27 -15.31 12.39 -30.16
N TYR A 28 -14.58 11.47 -30.80
CA TYR A 28 -15.14 10.59 -31.82
C TYR A 28 -15.92 9.40 -31.23
N ILE A 29 -15.47 8.87 -30.09
CA ILE A 29 -16.08 7.69 -29.44
C ILE A 29 -17.44 8.01 -28.81
N VAL A 30 -17.67 9.24 -28.36
CA VAL A 30 -18.94 9.65 -27.71
C VAL A 30 -20.11 9.78 -28.70
N SER A 31 -19.85 9.84 -30.01
CA SER A 31 -20.91 10.07 -31.02
C SER A 31 -21.56 8.80 -31.58
N GLN A 32 -21.10 7.60 -31.24
CA GLN A 32 -21.58 6.34 -31.87
C GLN A 32 -22.20 5.31 -30.93
N LEU A 33 -22.35 5.60 -29.64
CA LEU A 33 -22.99 4.66 -28.70
C LEU A 33 -24.47 5.02 -28.48
N PRO A 34 -25.42 4.09 -28.71
CA PRO A 34 -26.81 4.31 -28.34
C PRO A 34 -26.94 4.43 -26.80
N PRO A 35 -27.95 5.16 -26.29
CA PRO A 35 -28.14 5.32 -24.86
C PRO A 35 -28.41 3.97 -24.20
N PHE A 36 -27.47 3.51 -23.37
CA PHE A 36 -27.65 2.33 -22.52
C PHE A 36 -28.60 2.68 -21.37
N LYS A 37 -29.76 2.01 -21.32
CA LYS A 37 -30.64 1.97 -20.14
C LYS A 37 -30.05 0.97 -19.14
N PHE A 38 -29.69 1.44 -17.96
CA PHE A 38 -29.44 0.57 -16.79
C PHE A 38 -30.79 0.19 -16.17
N GLU A 39 -31.21 -1.07 -16.32
CA GLU A 39 -32.26 -1.65 -15.48
C GLU A 39 -31.62 -2.27 -14.24
N PHE A 40 -31.86 -1.66 -13.08
CA PHE A 40 -31.54 -2.25 -11.79
C PHE A 40 -32.59 -3.30 -11.44
N SER A 41 -32.22 -4.58 -11.48
CA SER A 41 -33.03 -5.65 -10.89
C SER A 41 -32.86 -5.62 -9.37
N SER A 42 -33.94 -5.29 -8.64
CA SER A 42 -33.96 -5.36 -7.17
C SER A 42 -33.83 -6.81 -6.68
N PRO A 43 -33.11 -7.07 -5.56
CA PRO A 43 -33.11 -8.40 -4.95
C PRO A 43 -34.43 -8.67 -4.21
N SER A 44 -34.97 -9.86 -4.42
CA SER A 44 -36.17 -10.39 -3.80
C SER A 44 -36.01 -10.58 -2.28
N ASN A 45 -37.02 -10.15 -1.53
CA ASN A 45 -37.23 -10.45 -0.11
C ASN A 45 -37.19 -11.95 0.17
N ASN A 46 -36.22 -12.41 0.98
CA ASN A 46 -36.32 -13.68 1.68
C ASN A 46 -36.26 -13.46 3.20
N LYS A 47 -37.32 -13.97 3.82
CA LYS A 47 -37.69 -13.91 5.23
C LYS A 47 -36.85 -14.93 6.03
N PRO A 48 -36.31 -14.59 7.22
CA PRO A 48 -35.65 -15.58 8.06
C PRO A 48 -36.66 -16.35 8.91
N ASP A 49 -36.56 -17.68 8.90
CA ASP A 49 -37.30 -18.57 9.77
C ASP A 49 -36.72 -18.57 11.20
N ASN A 50 -37.63 -18.41 12.15
CA ASN A 50 -37.42 -18.53 13.59
C ASN A 50 -37.19 -19.99 13.99
N LEU A 51 -36.11 -20.28 14.71
CA LEU A 51 -36.04 -21.46 15.58
C LEU A 51 -35.51 -21.09 16.95
N HIS A 52 -36.43 -21.20 17.92
CA HIS A 52 -36.23 -21.15 19.35
C HIS A 52 -35.20 -22.18 19.84
N HIS A 53 -34.28 -21.78 20.72
CA HIS A 53 -33.88 -22.67 21.82
C HIS A 53 -33.60 -21.89 23.12
N LYS A 54 -34.14 -22.45 24.19
CA LYS A 54 -34.25 -21.93 25.55
C LYS A 54 -32.91 -21.84 26.29
N ALA A 55 -32.92 -20.90 27.23
CA ALA A 55 -31.93 -20.62 28.25
C ALA A 55 -31.52 -21.84 29.12
N ASN A 56 -30.29 -21.79 29.62
CA ASN A 56 -29.97 -22.07 31.02
C ASN A 56 -28.62 -21.43 31.42
N SER A 57 -28.68 -20.56 32.42
CA SER A 57 -27.54 -20.08 33.21
C SER A 57 -27.29 -21.10 34.35
N PRO A 58 -26.07 -21.27 34.87
CA PRO A 58 -25.75 -20.52 36.09
C PRO A 58 -24.27 -20.19 36.35
N ALA A 59 -24.11 -19.19 37.22
CA ALA A 59 -23.13 -19.06 38.32
C ALA A 59 -21.64 -18.90 38.02
N GLN A 60 -21.16 -17.73 38.45
CA GLN A 60 -19.76 -17.40 38.70
C GLN A 60 -19.10 -18.33 39.72
N ARG A 61 -17.81 -18.64 39.51
CA ARG A 61 -16.90 -18.95 40.60
C ARG A 61 -15.48 -18.48 40.28
N LYS A 62 -14.99 -17.55 41.10
CA LYS A 62 -13.61 -17.05 41.13
C LYS A 62 -12.65 -18.20 41.48
N HIS A 63 -11.55 -18.34 40.75
CA HIS A 63 -10.38 -19.07 41.22
C HIS A 63 -9.11 -18.26 40.96
N GLN A 64 -8.45 -17.95 42.07
CA GLN A 64 -7.15 -17.33 42.21
C GLN A 64 -6.12 -18.45 42.44
N PRO A 65 -4.94 -18.44 41.79
CA PRO A 65 -3.92 -19.43 42.06
C PRO A 65 -3.10 -19.06 43.31
N THR A 66 -3.07 -19.99 44.26
CA THR A 66 -2.25 -20.02 45.47
C THR A 66 -0.80 -20.42 45.15
N GLN A 67 0.15 -19.74 45.80
CA GLN A 67 1.58 -20.05 45.80
C GLN A 67 1.89 -21.36 46.55
N PRO A 68 2.93 -22.11 46.17
CA PRO A 68 3.43 -23.22 46.96
C PRO A 68 4.39 -22.80 48.08
N THR A 69 4.18 -23.48 49.19
CA THR A 69 4.76 -23.40 50.53
C THR A 69 6.27 -23.64 50.58
N GLN A 70 6.99 -22.84 51.37
CA GLN A 70 8.38 -23.06 51.77
C GLN A 70 8.44 -24.20 52.81
N GLN A 71 9.30 -25.20 52.58
CA GLN A 71 9.67 -26.20 53.58
C GLN A 71 11.07 -25.92 54.13
N THR A 72 11.12 -25.72 55.43
CA THR A 72 12.30 -25.59 56.27
C THR A 72 12.84 -26.99 56.59
N THR A 73 14.11 -27.26 56.32
CA THR A 73 14.84 -28.37 56.94
C THR A 73 16.20 -27.89 57.42
N THR A 74 16.36 -27.95 58.74
CA THR A 74 17.61 -27.79 59.48
C THR A 74 18.38 -29.09 59.44
N THR A 75 19.68 -29.06 59.11
CA THR A 75 20.60 -30.13 59.52
C THR A 75 21.99 -29.55 59.76
N THR A 76 22.41 -29.59 61.02
CA THR A 76 23.74 -29.27 61.52
C THR A 76 24.67 -30.45 61.26
N THR A 77 25.87 -30.23 60.70
CA THR A 77 27.03 -31.10 60.95
C THR A 77 28.32 -30.28 60.88
N ILE A 78 29.10 -30.39 61.95
CA ILE A 78 30.43 -29.81 62.16
C ILE A 78 31.47 -30.79 61.61
N PHE A 79 32.40 -30.32 60.78
CA PHE A 79 33.74 -30.93 60.65
C PHE A 79 34.81 -29.85 60.47
N LYS A 80 35.94 -30.10 61.12
CA LYS A 80 37.08 -29.22 61.36
C LYS A 80 38.11 -29.26 60.23
N MET A 81 38.85 -28.15 60.16
CA MET A 81 40.29 -27.98 59.86
C MET A 81 40.83 -27.90 58.43
N LEU A 82 41.49 -26.74 58.21
CA LEU A 82 42.80 -26.51 57.57
C LEU A 82 42.97 -26.87 56.09
N ALA A 83 43.06 -25.84 55.23
CA ALA A 83 44.27 -25.57 54.43
C ALA A 83 44.09 -24.32 53.54
N SER A 84 45.11 -23.46 53.63
CA SER A 84 45.61 -22.43 52.71
C SER A 84 45.04 -22.39 51.28
N THR A 85 44.66 -21.20 50.79
CA THR A 85 45.35 -20.46 49.71
C THR A 85 44.58 -19.19 49.31
N ALA A 86 45.33 -18.16 48.95
CA ALA A 86 44.85 -16.85 48.53
C ALA A 86 44.07 -16.90 47.21
N ALA A 87 42.99 -16.13 47.11
CA ALA A 87 42.41 -15.69 45.84
C ALA A 87 41.80 -14.29 46.01
N LEU A 88 42.68 -13.29 45.96
CA LEU A 88 42.32 -11.91 45.65
C LEU A 88 41.98 -11.81 44.15
N LEU A 89 41.03 -10.92 43.84
CA LEU A 89 40.76 -10.29 42.53
C LEU A 89 39.98 -11.12 41.50
N GLY A 90 38.68 -10.82 41.41
CA GLY A 90 37.82 -11.29 40.33
C GLY A 90 36.40 -10.70 40.33
N LEU A 91 36.22 -9.43 40.71
CA LEU A 91 34.97 -8.73 40.40
C LEU A 91 34.98 -8.38 38.91
N VAL A 92 34.54 -9.34 38.08
CA VAL A 92 34.22 -9.09 36.68
C VAL A 92 33.06 -8.09 36.67
N GLY A 93 33.35 -6.87 36.25
CA GLY A 93 32.36 -5.82 36.12
C GLY A 93 31.24 -6.29 35.19
N ALA A 94 30.04 -6.42 35.75
CA ALA A 94 28.82 -6.45 34.95
C ALA A 94 28.68 -5.06 34.31
N ALA A 95 29.25 -4.89 33.11
CA ALA A 95 28.87 -3.78 32.24
C ALA A 95 27.41 -4.00 31.89
N ALA A 96 26.50 -3.38 32.65
CA ALA A 96 25.13 -3.22 32.24
C ALA A 96 25.17 -2.39 30.95
N ALA A 97 25.11 -3.07 29.80
CA ALA A 97 24.77 -2.46 28.53
C ALA A 97 23.35 -1.89 28.72
N SER A 98 23.30 -0.65 29.18
CA SER A 98 22.07 0.12 29.20
C SER A 98 21.64 0.18 27.74
N PRO A 99 20.42 -0.26 27.37
CA PRO A 99 19.97 -0.11 26.01
C PRO A 99 20.11 1.37 25.66
N LEU A 100 20.96 1.68 24.66
CA LEU A 100 20.91 2.98 24.02
C LEU A 100 19.45 3.15 23.61
N ASN A 101 18.76 4.13 24.18
CA ASN A 101 17.47 4.58 23.68
C ASN A 101 17.74 5.13 22.28
N VAL A 102 17.76 4.24 21.29
CA VAL A 102 17.60 4.61 19.89
C VAL A 102 16.18 5.14 19.83
N VAL A 103 16.05 6.46 19.83
CA VAL A 103 14.78 7.12 19.57
C VAL A 103 14.57 6.99 18.07
N PRO A 104 13.57 6.20 17.61
CA PRO A 104 13.32 6.06 16.19
C PRO A 104 13.11 7.43 15.55
N ASN A 105 13.82 7.70 14.46
CA ASN A 105 13.68 8.94 13.72
C ASN A 105 12.96 8.66 12.41
N TYR A 106 11.76 9.18 12.25
CA TYR A 106 10.95 9.02 11.05
C TYR A 106 10.73 10.36 10.34
N PRO A 107 10.57 10.38 9.01
CA PRO A 107 10.30 11.62 8.29
C PRO A 107 8.98 12.23 8.73
N ALA A 108 8.93 13.55 8.82
CA ALA A 108 7.71 14.26 9.18
C ALA A 108 6.62 14.04 8.11
N VAL A 109 5.41 13.76 8.58
CA VAL A 109 4.20 13.61 7.75
C VAL A 109 3.33 14.85 7.86
N LYS A 110 2.48 15.05 6.85
CA LYS A 110 1.35 15.98 6.85
C LYS A 110 0.06 15.19 6.68
N GLN A 111 -1.07 15.85 6.83
CA GLN A 111 -2.37 15.27 6.54
C GLN A 111 -2.97 15.90 5.29
N SER A 112 -3.56 15.07 4.43
CA SER A 112 -4.35 15.50 3.28
C SER A 112 -5.44 14.47 3.00
N THR A 113 -6.57 14.92 2.46
CA THR A 113 -7.60 14.01 1.93
C THR A 113 -7.17 13.35 0.63
N GLY A 114 -6.20 13.92 -0.09
CA GLY A 114 -5.69 13.38 -1.34
C GLY A 114 -4.17 13.14 -1.31
N PHE A 115 -3.70 12.15 -2.07
CA PHE A 115 -2.28 11.86 -2.25
C PHE A 115 -2.01 11.23 -3.61
N ARG A 116 -0.77 11.34 -4.07
CA ARG A 116 -0.23 10.56 -5.19
C ARG A 116 0.62 9.43 -4.63
N LEU A 117 0.68 8.30 -5.32
CA LEU A 117 1.53 7.19 -4.92
C LEU A 117 2.88 7.26 -5.66
N TYR A 118 3.91 7.66 -4.93
CA TYR A 118 5.30 7.73 -5.40
C TYR A 118 5.95 6.35 -5.39
N VAL A 119 6.62 5.97 -6.47
CA VAL A 119 7.36 4.70 -6.59
C VAL A 119 8.74 4.84 -5.97
N ASN A 120 8.97 4.11 -4.88
CA ASN A 120 10.28 3.98 -4.27
C ASN A 120 10.83 2.55 -4.46
N VAL A 121 11.84 2.39 -5.30
CA VAL A 121 12.55 1.13 -5.55
C VAL A 121 13.26 0.68 -4.28
N THR A 122 12.96 -0.55 -3.84
CA THR A 122 13.50 -1.11 -2.59
C THR A 122 14.77 -1.94 -2.82
N ASP A 123 14.99 -2.42 -4.05
CA ASP A 123 16.22 -3.07 -4.47
C ASP A 123 16.75 -2.42 -5.75
N LYS A 124 17.79 -1.59 -5.60
CA LYS A 124 18.40 -0.86 -6.72
C LYS A 124 19.14 -1.76 -7.71
N ALA A 125 19.53 -2.98 -7.31
CA ALA A 125 20.17 -3.92 -8.21
C ALA A 125 19.19 -4.53 -9.22
N LEU A 126 17.89 -4.50 -8.90
CA LEU A 126 16.81 -4.98 -9.74
C LEU A 126 16.09 -3.87 -10.51
N ASP A 127 16.49 -2.61 -10.33
CA ASP A 127 15.84 -1.47 -11.00
C ASP A 127 15.99 -1.53 -12.52
N PHE A 128 15.05 -0.89 -13.21
CA PHE A 128 15.10 -0.75 -14.66
C PHE A 128 16.10 0.31 -15.10
N SER A 129 16.42 0.27 -16.40
CA SER A 129 17.17 1.33 -17.08
C SER A 129 16.34 1.83 -18.26
N PRO A 130 15.77 3.05 -18.20
CA PRO A 130 15.86 4.03 -17.11
C PRO A 130 15.14 3.59 -15.82
N SER A 131 15.58 4.15 -14.68
CA SER A 131 15.02 3.88 -13.36
C SER A 131 13.55 4.27 -13.29
N ILE A 132 12.76 3.48 -12.56
CA ILE A 132 11.36 3.80 -12.23
C ILE A 132 11.20 4.54 -10.90
N GLN A 133 12.30 4.79 -10.18
CA GLN A 133 12.30 5.61 -8.97
C GLN A 133 11.69 6.99 -9.25
N GLY A 134 10.71 7.36 -8.44
CA GLY A 134 10.04 8.66 -8.53
C GLY A 134 9.06 8.84 -9.68
N LEU A 135 8.70 7.74 -10.34
CA LEU A 135 7.44 7.67 -11.08
C LEU A 135 6.26 7.59 -10.10
N TYR A 136 5.06 7.74 -10.63
CA TYR A 136 3.82 7.75 -9.87
C TYR A 136 2.82 6.75 -10.44
N VAL A 137 2.00 6.15 -9.57
CA VAL A 137 0.95 5.22 -9.99
C VAL A 137 -0.15 5.97 -10.75
N THR A 138 -0.61 5.37 -11.85
CA THR A 138 -1.72 5.85 -12.68
C THR A 138 -2.56 4.67 -13.18
N GLY A 139 -3.73 4.93 -13.76
CA GLY A 139 -4.53 3.91 -14.45
C GLY A 139 -4.15 3.76 -15.92
N ILE A 140 -3.92 2.53 -16.37
CA ILE A 140 -3.80 2.17 -17.79
C ILE A 140 -5.13 1.55 -18.23
N HIS A 141 -5.81 2.19 -19.18
CA HIS A 141 -7.11 1.73 -19.66
C HIS A 141 -7.01 0.43 -20.45
N VAL A 142 -7.65 -0.63 -19.95
CA VAL A 142 -7.63 -1.96 -20.59
C VAL A 142 -9.02 -2.47 -20.95
N GLY A 143 -10.07 -1.66 -20.73
CA GLY A 143 -11.44 -1.99 -21.12
C GLY A 143 -12.47 -1.05 -20.48
N ALA A 144 -13.74 -1.19 -20.86
CA ALA A 144 -14.80 -0.35 -20.32
C ALA A 144 -14.94 -0.51 -18.80
N GLY A 145 -14.57 0.53 -18.04
CA GLY A 145 -14.55 0.48 -16.57
C GLY A 145 -13.38 -0.29 -15.96
N LEU A 146 -12.42 -0.73 -16.79
CA LEU A 146 -11.30 -1.56 -16.39
C LEU A 146 -9.96 -0.86 -16.66
N ASN A 147 -9.13 -0.75 -15.64
CA ASN A 147 -7.75 -0.33 -15.75
C ASN A 147 -6.81 -1.23 -14.95
N GLU A 148 -5.62 -1.44 -15.48
CA GLU A 148 -4.48 -1.92 -14.69
C GLU A 148 -3.75 -0.72 -14.07
N ALA A 149 -3.13 -0.93 -12.90
CA ALA A 149 -2.26 0.08 -12.31
C ALA A 149 -0.94 0.13 -13.10
N GLY A 150 -0.63 1.28 -13.68
CA GLY A 150 0.61 1.57 -14.38
C GLY A 150 1.42 2.66 -13.70
N LEU A 151 2.52 3.03 -14.35
CA LEU A 151 3.38 4.14 -13.91
C LEU A 151 3.41 5.28 -14.93
N GLY A 152 3.50 6.51 -14.43
CA GLY A 152 3.69 7.72 -15.23
C GLY A 152 4.54 8.76 -14.51
N SER A 153 4.98 9.78 -15.23
CA SER A 153 5.71 10.91 -14.63
C SER A 153 4.78 11.84 -13.85
N LYS A 154 5.33 12.62 -12.91
CA LYS A 154 4.57 13.65 -12.17
C LYS A 154 3.88 14.66 -13.08
N SER A 155 4.49 14.96 -14.23
CA SER A 155 3.99 15.91 -15.24
C SER A 155 2.86 15.37 -16.10
N GLU A 156 2.61 14.06 -16.09
CA GLU A 156 1.56 13.41 -16.87
C GLU A 156 0.24 13.29 -16.10
N ASN A 157 0.04 14.14 -15.09
CA ASN A 157 -1.14 14.14 -14.20
C ASN A 157 -1.42 12.75 -13.61
N PRO A 158 -0.53 12.23 -12.74
CA PRO A 158 -0.77 10.96 -12.09
C PRO A 158 -2.07 10.98 -11.28
N SER A 159 -2.66 9.80 -11.07
CA SER A 159 -3.89 9.65 -10.30
C SER A 159 -3.75 10.26 -8.90
N ILE A 160 -4.78 11.00 -8.49
CA ILE A 160 -4.94 11.44 -7.11
C ILE A 160 -5.82 10.42 -6.42
N PHE A 161 -5.24 9.76 -5.43
CA PHE A 161 -5.89 8.76 -4.61
C PHE A 161 -6.33 9.37 -3.28
N TYR A 162 -7.32 8.74 -2.67
CA TYR A 162 -7.76 9.01 -1.31
C TYR A 162 -8.14 7.72 -0.62
N GLN A 163 -8.04 7.70 0.70
CA GLN A 163 -8.58 6.60 1.49
C GLN A 163 -10.06 6.85 1.75
N ASN A 164 -10.89 5.85 1.51
CA ASN A 164 -12.33 5.89 1.73
C ASN A 164 -12.74 4.92 2.83
N GLY A 165 -13.40 5.43 3.87
CA GLY A 165 -13.88 4.66 5.00
C GLY A 165 -14.12 5.52 6.25
N THR A 166 -14.67 4.91 7.28
CA THR A 166 -14.80 5.53 8.61
C THR A 166 -13.50 5.46 9.40
N ALA A 167 -13.40 6.20 10.51
CA ALA A 167 -12.28 6.06 11.45
C ALA A 167 -12.13 4.63 12.00
N SER A 168 -13.24 3.88 12.11
CA SER A 168 -13.22 2.47 12.50
C SER A 168 -12.61 1.60 11.39
N ASP A 169 -13.00 1.84 10.14
CA ASP A 169 -12.46 1.10 8.98
C ASP A 169 -10.95 1.31 8.87
N VAL A 170 -10.48 2.55 9.00
CA VAL A 170 -9.05 2.89 9.06
C VAL A 170 -8.34 2.05 10.12
N ARG A 171 -8.83 2.10 11.36
CA ARG A 171 -8.22 1.42 12.52
C ARG A 171 -8.18 -0.11 12.39
N PHE A 172 -9.14 -0.71 11.72
CA PHE A 172 -9.26 -2.16 11.58
C PHE A 172 -8.99 -2.66 10.16
N SER A 173 -8.27 -1.87 9.35
CA SER A 173 -7.89 -2.21 7.97
C SER A 173 -9.07 -2.53 7.04
N GLY A 174 -10.21 -1.91 7.31
CA GLY A 174 -11.39 -1.90 6.44
C GLY A 174 -11.41 -0.76 5.42
N ALA A 175 -10.50 0.21 5.49
CA ALA A 175 -10.47 1.30 4.52
C ALA A 175 -9.96 0.79 3.16
N THR A 176 -10.32 1.53 2.11
CA THR A 176 -9.96 1.26 0.72
C THR A 176 -9.23 2.47 0.14
N THR A 177 -8.37 2.26 -0.86
CA THR A 177 -7.72 3.35 -1.61
C THR A 177 -8.36 3.47 -2.98
N ILE A 178 -8.92 4.64 -3.26
CA ILE A 178 -9.71 4.90 -4.47
C ILE A 178 -9.28 6.22 -5.13
N THR A 179 -9.60 6.39 -6.41
CA THR A 179 -9.36 7.61 -7.21
C THR A 179 -10.59 7.88 -8.07
N ASP A 180 -10.88 9.12 -8.43
CA ASP A 180 -12.03 9.43 -9.28
C ASP A 180 -11.62 9.48 -10.76
N GLN A 181 -12.33 8.70 -11.58
CA GLN A 181 -12.06 8.61 -13.01
C GLN A 181 -13.34 8.70 -13.83
N GLY A 182 -13.20 8.76 -15.15
CA GLY A 182 -14.33 8.78 -16.08
C GLY A 182 -15.00 10.15 -16.24
N SER A 183 -16.14 10.16 -16.92
CA SER A 183 -16.95 11.36 -17.15
C SER A 183 -18.43 10.95 -17.30
N PRO A 184 -19.30 11.22 -16.31
CA PRO A 184 -19.03 11.91 -15.03
C PRO A 184 -18.09 11.11 -14.11
N LEU A 185 -17.50 11.78 -13.11
CA LEU A 185 -16.56 11.15 -12.19
C LEU A 185 -17.22 10.03 -11.38
N VAL A 186 -16.53 8.89 -11.33
CA VAL A 186 -16.92 7.64 -10.67
C VAL A 186 -15.75 7.12 -9.84
N PRO A 187 -16.00 6.50 -8.68
CA PRO A 187 -14.95 5.99 -7.81
C PRO A 187 -14.32 4.74 -8.42
N TYR A 188 -12.99 4.75 -8.55
CA TYR A 188 -12.19 3.66 -9.06
C TYR A 188 -11.24 3.18 -7.97
N GLY A 189 -11.48 1.99 -7.45
CA GLY A 189 -10.73 1.44 -6.33
C GLY A 189 -9.56 0.56 -6.75
N ILE A 190 -8.47 0.63 -5.97
CA ILE A 190 -7.36 -0.29 -6.10
C ILE A 190 -7.83 -1.66 -5.64
N SER A 191 -7.70 -2.66 -6.51
CA SER A 191 -8.03 -4.06 -6.20
C SER A 191 -6.91 -5.00 -6.63
N LEU A 192 -6.79 -6.12 -5.91
CA LEU A 192 -5.83 -7.17 -6.23
C LEU A 192 -6.58 -8.35 -6.83
N SER A 193 -6.07 -8.88 -7.94
CA SER A 193 -6.63 -10.07 -8.58
C SER A 193 -5.52 -11.03 -8.96
N LEU A 194 -5.58 -12.26 -8.45
CA LEU A 194 -4.57 -13.28 -8.70
C LEU A 194 -4.42 -13.53 -10.20
N ASP A 195 -3.18 -13.49 -10.69
CA ASP A 195 -2.88 -13.72 -12.10
C ASP A 195 -3.22 -15.18 -12.46
N ALA A 196 -3.74 -15.38 -13.67
CA ALA A 196 -4.09 -16.71 -14.15
C ALA A 196 -2.86 -17.64 -14.12
N GLY A 197 -2.97 -18.75 -13.39
CA GLY A 197 -1.90 -19.74 -13.24
C GLY A 197 -0.81 -19.34 -12.25
N SER A 198 -0.97 -18.24 -11.51
CA SER A 198 -0.07 -17.85 -10.43
C SER A 198 -0.67 -18.17 -9.07
N GLU A 199 0.17 -18.57 -8.12
CA GLU A 199 -0.23 -18.74 -6.71
C GLU A 199 0.10 -17.52 -5.85
N THR A 200 0.98 -16.65 -6.33
CA THR A 200 1.60 -15.59 -5.51
C THR A 200 1.59 -14.21 -6.17
N LEU A 201 1.35 -14.12 -7.47
CA LEU A 201 1.36 -12.85 -8.20
C LEU A 201 -0.07 -12.40 -8.50
N SER A 202 -0.41 -11.20 -8.08
CA SER A 202 -1.68 -10.55 -8.38
C SER A 202 -1.47 -9.30 -9.21
N SER A 203 -2.30 -9.11 -10.23
CA SER A 203 -2.47 -7.85 -10.91
C SER A 203 -3.07 -6.82 -9.96
N VAL A 204 -2.53 -5.60 -9.99
CA VAL A 204 -3.12 -4.45 -9.29
C VAL A 204 -4.00 -3.71 -10.30
N ASN A 205 -5.30 -3.69 -10.04
CA ASN A 205 -6.28 -3.04 -10.90
C ASN A 205 -6.78 -1.74 -10.26
N ILE A 206 -7.17 -0.78 -11.09
CA ILE A 206 -7.83 0.47 -10.69
C ILE A 206 -9.14 0.52 -11.45
N ASN A 207 -10.14 -0.21 -10.96
CA ASN A 207 -11.41 -0.44 -11.66
C ASN A 207 -12.55 0.31 -10.99
N GLY A 208 -13.64 0.54 -11.72
CA GLY A 208 -14.86 1.11 -11.13
C GLY A 208 -15.36 0.28 -9.94
N GLY A 209 -15.53 0.94 -8.79
CA GLY A 209 -15.97 0.30 -7.55
C GLY A 209 -15.11 0.68 -6.34
N ALA A 210 -15.37 0.00 -5.20
CA ALA A 210 -14.79 0.35 -3.91
C ALA A 210 -13.32 -0.06 -3.73
N GLY A 211 -12.81 -1.02 -4.52
CA GLY A 211 -11.49 -1.59 -4.34
C GLY A 211 -11.43 -2.68 -3.26
N THR A 212 -10.21 -3.05 -2.85
CA THR A 212 -9.94 -4.10 -1.86
C THR A 212 -9.64 -3.49 -0.50
N ASN A 213 -10.30 -3.99 0.55
CA ASN A 213 -10.01 -3.60 1.92
C ASN A 213 -8.54 -3.86 2.28
N ALA A 214 -8.00 -3.08 3.22
CA ALA A 214 -6.62 -3.14 3.66
C ALA A 214 -5.57 -2.73 2.61
N VAL A 215 -5.98 -2.41 1.38
CA VAL A 215 -5.15 -1.63 0.45
C VAL A 215 -5.26 -0.17 0.86
N GLN A 216 -4.50 0.18 1.88
CA GLN A 216 -4.61 1.45 2.62
C GLN A 216 -3.22 1.92 3.06
N ILE A 217 -3.08 3.20 3.41
CA ILE A 217 -1.82 3.74 3.93
C ILE A 217 -1.56 3.15 5.33
N SER A 218 -0.32 2.76 5.58
CA SER A 218 0.12 2.26 6.88
C SER A 218 -0.14 3.27 8.00
N GLN A 219 -0.38 2.74 9.20
CA GLN A 219 -0.79 3.53 10.37
C GLN A 219 0.07 3.20 11.57
N PHE A 220 0.02 4.05 12.59
CA PHE A 220 0.64 3.77 13.88
C PHE A 220 0.27 2.34 14.36
N PRO A 221 1.24 1.53 14.83
CA PRO A 221 2.59 1.91 15.28
C PRO A 221 3.68 1.96 14.19
N GLU A 222 3.34 1.75 12.92
CA GLU A 222 4.30 1.91 11.82
C GLU A 222 4.80 3.35 11.76
N GLY A 223 6.12 3.54 11.63
CA GLY A 223 6.76 4.85 11.60
C GLY A 223 6.82 5.46 10.20
N PHE A 224 6.89 4.60 9.17
CA PHE A 224 6.82 5.03 7.78
C PHE A 224 5.38 5.10 7.28
N ARG A 225 5.14 5.83 6.18
CA ARG A 225 3.86 5.83 5.48
C ARG A 225 4.05 5.23 4.11
N TYR A 226 3.29 4.19 3.82
CA TYR A 226 3.31 3.50 2.54
C TYR A 226 1.96 2.86 2.30
N LEU A 227 1.61 2.62 1.02
CA LEU A 227 0.45 1.83 0.69
C LEU A 227 0.73 0.36 1.02
N GLY A 228 -0.14 -0.24 1.83
CA GLY A 228 -0.16 -1.68 2.04
C GLY A 228 -0.88 -2.42 0.91
N PRO A 229 -0.56 -3.70 0.67
CA PRO A 229 0.50 -4.49 1.30
C PRO A 229 1.92 -4.11 0.80
N GLU A 230 2.96 -4.35 1.60
CA GLU A 230 4.37 -3.97 1.27
C GLU A 230 5.05 -4.82 0.16
N THR A 231 4.27 -5.51 -0.65
CA THR A 231 4.74 -6.57 -1.56
C THR A 231 4.56 -6.19 -3.02
N PHE A 232 4.54 -4.88 -3.30
CA PHE A 232 4.38 -4.39 -4.66
C PHE A 232 5.65 -4.59 -5.49
N VAL A 233 5.44 -4.95 -6.75
CA VAL A 233 6.48 -5.08 -7.76
C VAL A 233 6.03 -4.39 -9.03
N VAL A 234 6.96 -3.93 -9.86
CA VAL A 234 6.68 -3.35 -11.17
C VAL A 234 7.29 -4.24 -12.23
N CYS A 235 6.46 -4.70 -13.16
CA CYS A 235 6.86 -5.58 -14.25
C CYS A 235 6.70 -4.85 -15.59
N ASN A 236 7.61 -5.09 -16.55
CA ASN A 236 7.49 -4.54 -17.90
C ASN A 236 6.80 -5.55 -18.83
N GLU A 237 5.47 -5.48 -18.90
CA GLU A 237 4.63 -6.51 -19.51
C GLU A 237 3.83 -6.01 -20.71
N PRO A 238 3.61 -6.85 -21.74
CA PRO A 238 2.78 -6.52 -22.88
C PRO A 238 1.29 -6.54 -22.50
N LEU A 239 0.56 -5.48 -22.84
CA LEU A 239 -0.88 -5.41 -22.62
C LEU A 239 -1.65 -5.74 -23.90
N ALA A 240 -2.56 -6.71 -23.81
CA ALA A 240 -3.35 -7.19 -24.94
C ALA A 240 -4.23 -6.09 -25.56
N TYR A 241 -4.82 -5.25 -24.72
CA TYR A 241 -5.63 -4.09 -25.16
C TYR A 241 -4.84 -3.15 -26.08
N TYR A 242 -3.53 -3.03 -25.86
CA TYR A 242 -2.60 -2.21 -26.63
C TYR A 242 -1.78 -3.04 -27.63
N GLN A 243 -2.33 -4.15 -28.14
CA GLN A 243 -1.73 -4.99 -29.18
C GLN A 243 -0.33 -5.50 -28.80
N GLY A 244 -0.11 -5.81 -27.52
CA GLY A 244 1.16 -6.32 -27.01
C GLY A 244 2.22 -5.24 -26.74
N THR A 245 1.85 -3.96 -26.82
CA THR A 245 2.72 -2.87 -26.36
C THR A 245 3.05 -3.06 -24.89
N LYS A 246 4.33 -2.89 -24.53
CA LYS A 246 4.78 -3.07 -23.15
C LYS A 246 4.55 -1.84 -22.30
N PHE A 247 4.11 -2.06 -21.07
CA PHE A 247 3.92 -1.03 -20.05
C PHE A 247 4.61 -1.45 -18.76
N ASN A 248 4.99 -0.46 -17.95
CA ASN A 248 5.37 -0.71 -16.56
C ASN A 248 4.08 -0.83 -15.75
N VAL A 249 3.72 -2.07 -15.43
CA VAL A 249 2.51 -2.41 -14.68
C VAL A 249 2.87 -2.74 -13.24
N LEU A 250 2.04 -2.28 -12.32
CA LEU A 250 2.15 -2.56 -10.90
C LEU A 250 1.45 -3.89 -10.60
N LYS A 251 2.14 -4.76 -9.87
CA LYS A 251 1.67 -6.05 -9.39
C LYS A 251 1.94 -6.20 -7.90
N GLN A 252 1.36 -7.21 -7.29
CA GLN A 252 1.58 -7.57 -5.89
C GLN A 252 2.07 -9.02 -5.82
N ALA A 253 3.24 -9.24 -5.23
CA ALA A 253 3.88 -10.55 -5.08
C ALA A 253 3.75 -11.02 -3.62
N ALA A 254 2.73 -11.83 -3.33
CA ALA A 254 2.48 -12.36 -1.99
C ALA A 254 3.70 -13.12 -1.45
N THR A 255 4.07 -12.83 -0.20
CA THR A 255 5.12 -13.57 0.48
C THR A 255 4.61 -14.95 0.89
N THR A 256 5.48 -15.96 0.77
CA THR A 256 5.20 -17.31 1.27
C THR A 256 6.27 -17.73 2.27
N ILE A 257 6.03 -18.82 3.00
CA ILE A 257 7.04 -19.42 3.87
C ILE A 257 7.42 -20.76 3.26
N SER A 258 8.71 -20.94 2.98
CA SER A 258 9.23 -22.19 2.43
C SER A 258 9.25 -23.30 3.47
N SER A 259 9.49 -24.54 3.03
CA SER A 259 9.57 -25.71 3.93
C SER A 259 10.69 -25.60 4.97
N SER A 260 11.69 -24.75 4.74
CA SER A 260 12.77 -24.44 5.69
C SER A 260 12.44 -23.29 6.66
N GLY A 261 11.23 -22.72 6.57
CA GLY A 261 10.78 -21.61 7.40
C GLY A 261 11.28 -20.23 6.92
N GLN A 262 11.85 -20.12 5.73
CA GLN A 262 12.31 -18.84 5.18
C GLN A 262 11.17 -18.09 4.49
N ILE A 263 11.17 -16.76 4.61
CA ILE A 263 10.21 -15.90 3.92
C ILE A 263 10.66 -15.73 2.47
N GLU A 264 9.83 -16.22 1.54
CA GLU A 264 10.03 -16.05 0.11
C GLU A 264 9.25 -14.83 -0.37
N LYS A 265 9.92 -13.91 -1.07
CA LYS A 265 9.28 -12.69 -1.61
C LYS A 265 8.54 -12.92 -2.92
N ASN A 266 8.77 -14.05 -3.59
CA ASN A 266 8.12 -14.44 -4.84
C ASN A 266 8.15 -13.36 -5.94
N ILE A 267 9.21 -12.53 -5.98
CA ILE A 267 9.37 -11.48 -6.99
C ILE A 267 9.73 -12.17 -8.32
N PRO A 268 8.91 -12.01 -9.38
CA PRO A 268 9.19 -12.63 -10.67
C PRO A 268 10.45 -12.05 -11.32
N ALA A 269 11.12 -12.86 -12.14
CA ALA A 269 12.27 -12.40 -12.91
C ALA A 269 11.89 -11.24 -13.83
N GLY A 270 12.70 -10.17 -13.82
CA GLY A 270 12.43 -8.97 -14.62
C GLY A 270 11.40 -8.00 -14.01
N CYS A 271 10.98 -8.22 -12.77
CA CYS A 271 10.19 -7.23 -12.02
C CYS A 271 11.04 -6.53 -10.95
N VAL A 272 10.72 -5.27 -10.70
CA VAL A 272 11.40 -4.41 -9.71
C VAL A 272 10.57 -4.37 -8.43
N PRO A 273 11.12 -4.72 -7.25
CA PRO A 273 10.40 -4.54 -6.00
C PRO A 273 10.33 -3.06 -5.62
N VAL A 274 9.13 -2.61 -5.24
CA VAL A 274 8.86 -1.21 -4.92
C VAL A 274 8.04 -1.07 -3.65
N ARG A 275 8.22 0.06 -2.98
CA ARG A 275 7.32 0.56 -1.93
C ARG A 275 6.63 1.80 -2.48
N LEU A 276 5.32 1.89 -2.26
CA LEU A 276 4.53 3.03 -2.72
C LEU A 276 4.34 4.01 -1.58
N LEU A 277 4.91 5.21 -1.71
CA LEU A 277 4.90 6.23 -0.67
C LEU A 277 3.83 7.29 -1.00
N PRO A 278 2.94 7.65 -0.05
CA PRO A 278 1.95 8.70 -0.28
C PRO A 278 2.63 10.07 -0.26
N GLU A 279 2.57 10.78 -1.39
CA GLU A 279 2.93 12.19 -1.48
C GLU A 279 1.65 13.04 -1.46
N CYS A 280 1.56 14.00 -0.54
CA CYS A 280 0.36 14.81 -0.36
C CYS A 280 -0.02 15.54 -1.65
N ALA A 281 -1.31 15.52 -1.97
CA ALA A 281 -1.91 16.25 -3.08
C ALA A 281 -3.26 16.82 -2.65
N THR A 282 -3.79 17.78 -3.40
CA THR A 282 -5.14 18.28 -3.19
C THR A 282 -6.12 17.35 -3.87
N LEU A 283 -7.04 16.76 -3.11
CA LEU A 283 -8.17 16.03 -3.68
C LEU A 283 -9.07 17.01 -4.44
N GLU A 284 -9.47 16.66 -5.66
CA GLU A 284 -10.29 17.51 -6.51
C GLU A 284 -11.66 17.81 -5.91
N VAL A 285 -12.26 18.92 -6.34
CA VAL A 285 -13.67 19.19 -6.03
C VAL A 285 -14.54 18.49 -7.07
N LEU A 286 -15.47 17.66 -6.62
CA LEU A 286 -16.37 16.93 -7.50
C LEU A 286 -17.31 17.89 -8.27
N PRO A 287 -17.36 17.82 -9.60
CA PRO A 287 -18.34 18.57 -10.37
C PRO A 287 -19.77 18.04 -10.12
N ALA A 288 -20.75 18.91 -10.34
CA ALA A 288 -22.16 18.52 -10.24
C ALA A 288 -22.49 17.37 -11.18
N GLY A 289 -23.23 16.37 -10.69
CA GLY A 289 -23.56 15.16 -11.45
C GLY A 289 -22.51 14.05 -11.39
N SER A 290 -21.44 14.22 -10.60
CA SER A 290 -20.53 13.12 -10.26
C SER A 290 -21.27 12.00 -9.52
N TYR A 291 -20.89 10.76 -9.82
CA TYR A 291 -21.33 9.59 -9.08
C TYR A 291 -20.38 9.28 -7.90
N ALA A 292 -19.17 9.83 -7.91
CA ALA A 292 -18.27 9.83 -6.78
C ALA A 292 -18.80 10.69 -5.61
N SER A 293 -18.31 10.39 -4.41
CA SER A 293 -18.51 11.20 -3.20
C SER A 293 -17.21 11.21 -2.38
N HIS A 294 -16.93 12.36 -1.77
CA HIS A 294 -15.81 12.54 -0.83
C HIS A 294 -16.27 12.59 0.63
N GLU A 295 -17.52 12.22 0.92
CA GLU A 295 -18.08 12.25 2.29
C GLU A 295 -17.23 11.45 3.30
N TYR A 296 -16.67 10.32 2.86
CA TYR A 296 -15.84 9.44 3.68
C TYR A 296 -14.36 9.48 3.28
N ALA A 297 -13.92 10.56 2.61
CA ALA A 297 -12.51 10.77 2.32
C ALA A 297 -11.74 11.10 3.61
N ILE A 298 -10.74 10.28 3.92
CA ILE A 298 -9.98 10.36 5.17
C ILE A 298 -8.79 11.30 5.01
N ASN A 299 -8.54 12.13 6.03
CA ASN A 299 -7.27 12.83 6.21
C ASN A 299 -6.15 11.81 6.46
N SER A 300 -5.42 11.49 5.41
CA SER A 300 -4.38 10.47 5.39
C SER A 300 -3.02 11.10 5.69
N ASP A 301 -2.19 10.39 6.45
CA ASP A 301 -0.79 10.78 6.63
C ASP A 301 -0.03 10.60 5.31
N CYS A 302 0.61 11.65 4.83
CA CYS A 302 1.37 11.68 3.59
C CYS A 302 2.62 12.55 3.74
N TYR A 303 3.60 12.36 2.86
CA TYR A 303 4.80 13.19 2.81
C TYR A 303 4.55 14.43 1.97
N ALA A 304 5.09 15.58 2.40
CA ALA A 304 4.91 16.83 1.66
C ALA A 304 5.53 16.78 0.25
N ASP A 305 6.71 16.16 0.14
CA ASP A 305 7.43 15.94 -1.11
C ASP A 305 8.38 14.75 -0.90
N VAL A 306 8.07 13.61 -1.50
CA VAL A 306 8.80 12.35 -1.25
C VAL A 306 10.22 12.42 -1.83
N ALA A 307 10.37 13.11 -2.96
CA ALA A 307 11.63 13.18 -3.70
C ALA A 307 12.71 14.00 -2.96
N SER A 308 12.32 14.95 -2.10
CA SER A 308 13.26 15.79 -1.36
C SER A 308 13.66 15.21 0.01
N ILE A 309 13.05 14.11 0.45
CA ILE A 309 13.39 13.46 1.72
C ILE A 309 14.75 12.78 1.60
N ASN A 310 15.67 13.13 2.52
CA ASN A 310 16.90 12.38 2.69
C ASN A 310 16.66 11.14 3.56
N TRP A 311 16.27 10.04 2.92
CA TRP A 311 15.91 8.78 3.58
C TRP A 311 17.03 8.18 4.44
N SER A 312 18.31 8.54 4.21
CA SER A 312 19.42 8.01 5.02
C SER A 312 19.48 8.56 6.44
N LEU A 313 18.68 9.58 6.76
CA LEU A 313 18.61 10.18 8.10
C LEU A 313 17.58 9.51 9.02
N TYR A 314 16.79 8.57 8.48
CA TYR A 314 15.65 7.98 9.15
C TYR A 314 15.82 6.47 9.30
N GLY A 315 15.32 5.94 10.40
CA GLY A 315 15.43 4.53 10.75
C GLY A 315 14.82 4.24 12.13
N PRO A 316 14.49 2.97 12.39
CA PRO A 316 14.09 2.50 13.71
C PRO A 316 15.22 2.61 14.74
#